data_AF-A0AA35RMX6-F1
#
_entry.id   AF-A0AA35RMX6-F1
#
_cell.length_a   1.000
_cell.length_b   1.000
_cell.length_c   1.000
_cell.angle_alpha   90.00
_cell.angle_beta   90.00
_cell.angle_gamma   90.00
#
_symmetry.space_group_name_H-M   'P 1'
#
loop_
_entity.id
_entity.type
_entity.pdbx_description
1 polymer ?
#
loop_
_entity_poly.entity_id
_entity_poly.type
_entity_poly.pdbx_seq_one_letter_code
_entity_poly.pdbx_strand_id
1 'polypeptide(L)'
;MACVSPVLGEESGVLEALSKAYSLPVLYARKAVVKFNSREMDSPLPRYTFSFQSGDYLHFKQPYGTTGWWVGRVVGERTWLGLLPSEEKLLAHRERVVREGQEERGEGEGEGLLVYEDAPIMRPIVFLGPSSRDAELTELLQKALVAFMKEQFPGRLHTHKPRWSVSEGLTDKQAWALRGEVYRAGHTLNLVYLDCDASYHDDISWLHPLLIYVQVSLTEYLHIHSFLQ
;
A
#
# COMPACT_ATOMS: atom_id res chain seq x y z
N MET A 1 19.98 -33.14 -12.34
CA MET A 1 20.00 -31.71 -11.99
C MET A 1 20.44 -30.93 -13.21
N ALA A 2 19.49 -30.50 -14.05
CA ALA A 2 19.80 -29.61 -15.16
C ALA A 2 19.65 -28.17 -14.67
N CYS A 3 20.76 -27.48 -14.44
CA CYS A 3 20.76 -26.03 -14.39
C CYS A 3 20.46 -25.54 -15.80
N VAL A 4 19.21 -25.17 -16.06
CA VAL A 4 18.85 -24.43 -17.26
C VAL A 4 19.48 -23.06 -17.11
N SER A 5 20.63 -22.86 -17.76
CA SER A 5 21.21 -21.54 -17.93
C SER A 5 20.15 -20.67 -18.59
N PRO A 6 19.78 -19.49 -18.04
CA PRO A 6 18.89 -18.59 -18.75
C PRO A 6 19.54 -18.27 -20.10
N VAL A 7 18.74 -18.31 -21.17
CA VAL A 7 19.20 -17.94 -22.51
C VAL A 7 19.77 -16.52 -22.39
N LEU A 8 21.06 -16.33 -22.69
CA LEU A 8 21.78 -15.06 -22.46
C LEU A 8 21.02 -13.80 -22.94
N GLY A 9 20.15 -13.93 -23.93
CA GLY A 9 19.27 -12.86 -24.42
C GLY A 9 18.15 -12.46 -23.47
N GLU A 10 17.51 -13.40 -22.76
CA GLU A 10 16.41 -13.10 -21.83
C GLU A 10 16.92 -12.37 -20.58
N GLU A 11 18.08 -12.79 -20.07
CA GLU A 11 18.74 -12.11 -18.96
C GLU A 11 19.07 -10.65 -19.31
N SER A 12 19.66 -10.43 -20.49
CA SER A 12 20.00 -9.08 -20.96
C SER A 12 18.74 -8.21 -21.07
N GLY A 13 17.63 -8.75 -21.57
CA GLY A 13 16.36 -8.03 -21.72
C GLY A 13 15.75 -7.61 -20.38
N VAL A 14 15.75 -8.49 -19.38
CA VAL A 14 15.25 -8.15 -18.04
C VAL A 14 16.11 -7.06 -17.41
N LEU A 15 17.44 -7.20 -17.46
CA LEU A 15 18.35 -6.22 -16.85
C LEU A 15 18.21 -4.83 -17.49
N GLU A 16 18.04 -4.77 -18.81
CA GLU A 16 17.79 -3.52 -19.51
C GLU A 16 16.45 -2.90 -19.09
N ALA A 17 15.38 -3.69 -18.99
CA ALA A 17 14.07 -3.24 -18.54
C ALA A 17 14.11 -2.71 -17.10
N LEU A 18 14.83 -3.40 -16.20
CA LEU A 18 15.03 -2.97 -14.82
C LEU A 18 15.81 -1.66 -14.75
N SER A 19 16.88 -1.53 -15.53
CA SER A 19 17.69 -0.30 -15.59
C SER A 19 16.85 0.90 -16.05
N LYS A 20 16.10 0.75 -17.15
CA LYS A 20 15.19 1.80 -17.65
C LYS A 20 14.08 2.16 -16.66
N ALA A 21 13.57 1.18 -15.92
CA ALA A 21 12.48 1.41 -14.96
C ALA A 21 12.88 2.31 -13.77
N TYR A 22 14.17 2.51 -13.48
CA TYR A 22 14.59 3.43 -12.44
C TYR A 22 14.18 4.88 -12.72
N SER A 23 14.19 5.30 -13.99
CA SER A 23 13.79 6.66 -14.39
C SER A 23 12.27 6.84 -14.60
N LEU A 24 11.50 5.74 -14.61
CA LEU A 24 10.06 5.81 -14.81
C LEU A 24 9.32 6.13 -13.50
N PRO A 25 8.20 6.87 -13.52
CA PRO A 25 7.34 7.02 -12.36
C PRO A 25 6.72 5.67 -11.95
N VAL A 26 6.24 5.58 -10.70
CA VAL A 26 5.35 4.49 -10.31
C VAL A 26 4.02 4.70 -11.01
N LEU A 27 3.55 3.69 -11.75
CA LEU A 27 2.31 3.77 -12.52
C LEU A 27 1.09 3.61 -11.61
N TYR A 28 1.12 2.59 -10.76
CA TYR A 28 0.11 2.35 -9.73
C TYR A 28 0.69 1.51 -8.59
N ALA A 29 -0.05 1.42 -7.49
CA ALA A 29 0.28 0.56 -6.36
C ALA A 29 -0.88 -0.38 -6.04
N ARG A 30 -0.55 -1.53 -5.48
CA ARG A 30 -1.50 -2.53 -4.99
C ARG A 30 -1.08 -3.02 -3.61
N LYS A 31 -2.03 -3.51 -2.83
CA LYS A 31 -1.78 -4.32 -1.64
C LYS A 31 -1.99 -5.78 -1.99
N ALA A 32 -1.03 -6.63 -1.66
CA ALA A 32 -1.16 -8.07 -1.82
C ALA A 32 -2.20 -8.63 -0.85
N VAL A 33 -3.12 -9.44 -1.34
CA VAL A 33 -4.11 -10.17 -0.51
C VAL A 33 -3.67 -11.62 -0.33
N VAL A 34 -2.78 -12.10 -1.19
CA VAL A 34 -2.22 -13.45 -1.17
C VAL A 34 -0.71 -13.42 -0.95
N LYS A 35 -0.15 -14.57 -0.55
CA LYS A 35 1.29 -14.81 -0.51
C LYS A 35 1.78 -15.27 -1.89
N PHE A 36 2.97 -14.84 -2.27
CA PHE A 36 3.66 -15.28 -3.49
C PHE A 36 5.11 -15.64 -3.17
N ASN A 37 5.55 -16.78 -3.71
CA ASN A 37 6.93 -17.22 -3.63
C ASN A 37 7.54 -17.31 -5.03
N SER A 38 8.62 -16.58 -5.26
CA SER A 38 9.26 -16.49 -6.59
C SER A 38 9.80 -17.82 -7.12
N ARG A 39 9.96 -18.84 -6.26
CA ARG A 39 10.39 -20.19 -6.65
C ARG A 39 9.28 -21.06 -7.24
N GLU A 40 8.02 -20.71 -7.00
CA GLU A 40 6.85 -21.51 -7.40
C GLU A 40 6.42 -21.24 -8.85
N MET A 41 6.93 -20.16 -9.45
CA MET A 41 6.55 -19.73 -10.79
C MET A 41 7.74 -19.65 -11.74
N ASP A 42 7.48 -19.98 -13.01
CA ASP A 42 8.48 -19.88 -14.08
C ASP A 42 8.71 -18.42 -14.45
N SER A 43 9.74 -17.84 -13.84
CA SER A 43 10.09 -16.44 -13.98
C SER A 43 11.26 -16.27 -14.96
N PRO A 44 11.21 -15.28 -15.88
CA PRO A 44 12.27 -15.03 -16.86
C PRO A 44 13.65 -14.83 -16.23
N LEU A 45 13.68 -14.32 -14.99
CA LEU A 45 14.93 -14.14 -14.26
C LEU A 45 14.71 -14.32 -12.76
N PRO A 46 14.71 -15.56 -12.23
CA PRO A 46 14.29 -15.87 -10.87
C PRO A 46 15.04 -15.08 -9.78
N ARG A 47 16.32 -14.75 -10.02
CA ARG A 47 17.14 -13.97 -9.07
C ARG A 47 16.68 -12.52 -8.89
N TYR A 48 15.88 -11.99 -9.82
CA TYR A 48 15.29 -10.65 -9.76
C TYR A 48 13.78 -10.69 -9.51
N THR A 49 13.23 -11.85 -9.14
CA THR A 49 11.81 -12.03 -8.88
C THR A 49 11.58 -12.07 -7.38
N PHE A 50 10.79 -11.14 -6.88
CA PHE A 50 10.62 -10.96 -5.44
C PHE A 50 9.34 -11.61 -4.93
N SER A 51 9.50 -12.41 -3.88
CA SER A 51 8.41 -12.94 -3.08
C SER A 51 7.79 -11.84 -2.22
N PHE A 52 6.51 -11.98 -1.89
CA PHE A 52 5.78 -11.08 -0.99
C PHE A 52 4.75 -11.85 -0.17
N GLN A 53 4.33 -11.27 0.96
CA GLN A 53 3.27 -11.80 1.81
C GLN A 53 1.95 -11.06 1.58
N SER A 54 0.86 -11.64 2.07
CA SER A 54 -0.41 -10.92 2.20
C SER A 54 -0.21 -9.70 3.12
N GLY A 55 -0.74 -8.55 2.72
CA GLY A 55 -0.57 -7.26 3.39
C GLY A 55 0.56 -6.40 2.83
N ASP A 56 1.48 -6.95 2.04
CA ASP A 56 2.59 -6.17 1.45
C ASP A 56 2.07 -5.19 0.40
N TYR A 57 2.66 -4.00 0.36
CA TYR A 57 2.38 -3.01 -0.69
C TYR A 57 3.37 -3.16 -1.84
N LEU A 58 2.88 -3.05 -3.06
CA LEU A 58 3.64 -3.27 -4.28
C LEU A 58 3.55 -2.03 -5.17
N HIS A 59 4.69 -1.58 -5.69
CA HIS A 59 4.76 -0.52 -6.70
C HIS A 59 5.00 -1.15 -8.07
N PHE A 60 4.13 -0.83 -9.04
CA PHE A 60 4.24 -1.27 -10.42
C PHE A 60 4.68 -0.11 -11.30
N LYS A 61 5.63 -0.34 -12.21
CA LYS A 61 6.16 0.71 -13.11
C LYS A 61 5.79 0.45 -14.56
N GLN A 62 6.04 -0.75 -15.06
CA GLN A 62 5.76 -1.11 -16.45
C GLN A 62 5.57 -2.63 -16.60
N PRO A 63 4.80 -3.08 -17.60
CA PRO A 63 4.74 -4.50 -17.95
C PRO A 63 6.10 -4.96 -18.53
N TYR A 64 6.40 -6.25 -18.36
CA TYR A 64 7.55 -6.92 -18.94
C TYR A 64 7.10 -8.11 -19.79
N GLY A 65 7.35 -8.02 -21.10
CA GLY A 65 7.00 -9.06 -22.06
C GLY A 65 5.49 -9.33 -22.14
N THR A 66 5.13 -10.53 -22.60
CA THR A 66 3.73 -10.96 -22.81
C THR A 66 3.27 -12.02 -21.79
N THR A 67 4.17 -12.49 -20.93
CA THR A 67 3.93 -13.63 -20.03
C THR A 67 3.38 -13.21 -18.66
N GLY A 68 2.81 -12.01 -18.56
CA GLY A 68 2.18 -11.52 -17.33
C GLY A 68 3.17 -11.16 -16.22
N TRP A 69 4.36 -10.66 -16.57
CA TRP A 69 5.32 -10.11 -15.59
C TRP A 69 5.33 -8.60 -15.64
N TRP A 70 5.65 -7.98 -14.52
CA TRP A 70 5.76 -6.54 -14.37
C TRP A 70 7.08 -6.17 -13.73
N VAL A 71 7.66 -5.06 -14.15
CA VAL A 71 8.73 -4.42 -13.42
C VAL A 71 8.12 -3.58 -12.29
N GLY A 72 8.54 -3.87 -11.07
CA GLY A 72 8.04 -3.22 -9.87
C GLY A 72 8.92 -3.49 -8.66
N ARG A 73 8.40 -3.23 -7.47
CA ARG A 73 9.06 -3.58 -6.20
C ARG A 73 8.04 -3.83 -5.10
N VAL A 74 8.44 -4.65 -4.13
CA VAL A 74 7.82 -4.68 -2.80
C VAL A 74 8.23 -3.40 -2.07
N VAL A 75 7.26 -2.65 -1.54
CA VAL A 75 7.50 -1.40 -0.82
C VAL A 75 8.07 -1.74 0.54
N GLY A 76 9.32 -1.34 0.75
CA GLY A 76 10.04 -1.54 2.01
C GLY A 76 11.37 -0.80 1.99
N GLU A 77 12.04 -0.77 3.14
CA GLU A 77 13.39 -0.23 3.22
C GLU A 77 14.37 -1.11 2.44
N ARG A 78 15.29 -0.48 1.71
CA ARG A 78 16.39 -1.17 1.00
C ARG A 78 15.93 -2.25 0.00
N THR A 79 14.69 -2.19 -0.50
CA THR A 79 14.21 -3.07 -1.57
C THR A 79 14.49 -2.49 -2.95
N TRP A 80 14.74 -3.35 -3.92
CA TRP A 80 15.15 -3.00 -5.29
C TRP A 80 14.00 -3.20 -6.28
N LEU A 81 14.18 -2.73 -7.52
CA LEU A 81 13.28 -3.09 -8.62
C LEU A 81 13.56 -4.52 -9.06
N GLY A 82 12.49 -5.23 -9.42
CA GLY A 82 12.50 -6.62 -9.84
C GLY A 82 11.21 -6.97 -10.57
N LEU A 83 10.99 -8.27 -10.74
CA LEU A 83 9.81 -8.81 -11.38
C LEU A 83 8.73 -9.14 -10.34
N LEU A 84 7.51 -8.70 -10.64
CA LEU A 84 6.28 -9.03 -9.93
C LEU A 84 5.30 -9.68 -10.92
N PRO A 85 4.53 -10.70 -10.52
CA PRO A 85 3.52 -11.30 -11.38
C PRO A 85 2.34 -10.33 -11.56
N SER A 86 1.69 -10.38 -12.73
CA SER A 86 0.39 -9.74 -12.93
C SER A 86 -0.71 -10.48 -12.15
N GLU A 87 -1.84 -9.80 -11.94
CA GLU A 87 -3.04 -10.40 -11.37
C GLU A 87 -3.47 -11.66 -12.14
N GLU A 88 -3.56 -11.57 -13.47
CA GLU A 88 -3.89 -12.70 -14.34
C GLU A 88 -2.93 -13.88 -14.15
N LYS A 89 -1.63 -13.61 -13.99
CA LYS A 89 -0.62 -14.65 -13.82
C LYS A 89 -0.75 -15.37 -12.48
N LEU A 90 -1.05 -14.63 -11.41
CA LEU A 90 -1.31 -15.21 -10.08
C LEU A 90 -2.58 -16.06 -10.08
N LEU A 91 -3.65 -15.57 -10.71
CA LEU A 91 -4.91 -16.31 -10.80
C LEU A 91 -4.75 -17.60 -11.59
N ALA A 92 -4.12 -17.54 -12.76
CA ALA A 92 -3.84 -18.73 -13.56
C ALA A 92 -2.96 -19.75 -12.81
N HIS A 93 -1.99 -19.29 -12.01
CA HIS A 93 -1.18 -20.18 -11.18
C HIS A 93 -2.01 -20.86 -10.08
N ARG A 94 -2.88 -20.11 -9.39
CA ARG A 94 -3.77 -20.67 -8.36
C ARG A 94 -4.74 -21.69 -8.95
N GLU A 95 -5.36 -21.39 -10.10
CA GLU A 95 -6.23 -22.34 -10.81
C GLU A 95 -5.49 -23.64 -11.17
N ARG A 96 -4.24 -23.53 -11.66
CA ARG A 96 -3.43 -24.71 -11.97
C ARG A 96 -3.14 -25.55 -10.74
N VAL A 97 -2.72 -24.92 -9.63
CA VAL A 97 -2.42 -25.62 -8.37
C VAL A 97 -3.66 -26.29 -7.79
N VAL A 98 -4.83 -25.64 -7.85
CA VAL A 98 -6.11 -26.24 -7.41
C VAL A 98 -6.43 -27.47 -8.26
N ARG A 99 -6.31 -27.37 -9.58
CA ARG A 99 -6.58 -28.50 -10.49
C ARG A 99 -5.62 -29.67 -10.28
N GLU A 100 -4.37 -29.39 -9.92
CA GLU A 100 -3.35 -30.40 -9.59
C GLU A 100 -3.53 -30.97 -8.17
N GLY A 101 -4.05 -30.18 -7.21
CA GLY A 101 -4.25 -30.56 -5.81
C GLY A 101 -5.60 -31.20 -5.47
N GLN A 102 -6.61 -31.09 -6.35
CA GLN A 102 -7.92 -31.74 -6.21
C GLN A 102 -7.86 -33.29 -6.28
N GLU A 103 -6.70 -33.89 -6.57
CA GLU A 103 -6.50 -35.34 -6.47
C GLU A 103 -6.25 -35.82 -5.01
N GLU A 104 -5.93 -34.95 -4.03
CA GLU A 104 -5.50 -35.44 -2.69
C GLU A 104 -6.22 -34.91 -1.44
N ARG A 105 -7.10 -33.89 -1.46
CA ARG A 105 -7.89 -33.55 -0.25
C ARG A 105 -9.14 -32.70 -0.53
N GLY A 106 -10.26 -33.13 0.05
CA GLY A 106 -11.53 -32.41 0.06
C GLY A 106 -11.55 -31.20 0.98
N GLU A 107 -12.45 -30.28 0.64
CA GLU A 107 -12.98 -29.14 1.44
C GLU A 107 -11.94 -28.11 1.94
N GLY A 108 -11.62 -27.16 1.06
CA GLY A 108 -11.08 -25.85 1.42
C GLY A 108 -11.94 -24.77 0.77
N GLU A 109 -12.51 -23.90 1.60
CA GLU A 109 -13.40 -22.80 1.22
C GLU A 109 -12.80 -21.97 0.08
N GLY A 110 -13.65 -21.55 -0.87
CA GLY A 110 -13.27 -20.78 -2.04
C GLY A 110 -12.60 -19.46 -1.66
N GLU A 111 -11.27 -19.48 -1.54
CA GLU A 111 -10.48 -18.28 -1.36
C GLU A 111 -10.63 -17.40 -2.61
N GLY A 112 -11.24 -16.22 -2.42
CA GLY A 112 -11.70 -15.36 -3.50
C GLY A 112 -10.68 -15.07 -4.61
N LEU A 113 -11.24 -14.68 -5.77
CA LEU A 113 -10.53 -14.20 -6.97
C LEU A 113 -9.65 -12.97 -6.73
N LEU A 114 -9.68 -12.35 -5.55
CA LEU A 114 -8.91 -11.15 -5.27
C LEU A 114 -7.49 -11.49 -4.83
N VAL A 115 -6.50 -11.20 -5.68
CA VAL A 115 -5.06 -11.34 -5.34
C VAL A 115 -4.40 -10.01 -5.01
N TYR A 116 -4.92 -8.93 -5.58
CA TYR A 116 -4.44 -7.56 -5.39
C TYR A 116 -5.60 -6.60 -5.12
N GLU A 117 -5.48 -5.85 -4.03
CA GLU A 117 -6.36 -4.72 -3.70
C GLU A 117 -5.72 -3.42 -4.20
N ASP A 118 -6.53 -2.51 -4.75
CA ASP A 118 -6.05 -1.19 -5.17
C ASP A 118 -5.55 -0.38 -3.96
N ALA A 119 -4.34 0.19 -4.04
CA ALA A 119 -3.74 0.97 -2.96
C ALA A 119 -3.15 2.29 -3.49
N PRO A 120 -3.01 3.33 -2.64
CA PRO A 120 -2.33 4.55 -3.06
C PRO A 120 -0.83 4.31 -3.23
N ILE A 121 -0.21 5.01 -4.18
CA ILE A 121 1.26 5.01 -4.36
C ILE A 121 1.95 5.46 -3.07
N MET A 122 1.42 6.52 -2.45
CA MET A 122 1.82 7.00 -1.13
C MET A 122 0.65 6.92 -0.18
N ARG A 123 0.80 6.09 0.86
CA ARG A 123 -0.22 5.91 1.89
C ARG A 123 -0.40 7.22 2.67
N PRO A 124 -1.64 7.73 2.81
CA PRO A 124 -1.89 8.98 3.50
C PRO A 124 -1.62 8.81 5.00
N ILE A 125 -0.95 9.79 5.58
CA ILE A 125 -0.69 9.87 7.02
C ILE A 125 -1.92 10.47 7.68
N VAL A 126 -2.40 9.81 8.73
CA VAL A 126 -3.53 10.27 9.55
C VAL A 126 -3.15 10.17 11.02
N PHE A 127 -3.41 11.25 11.77
CA PHE A 127 -3.25 11.26 13.22
C PHE A 127 -4.55 10.86 13.90
N LEU A 128 -4.47 9.94 14.87
CA LEU A 128 -5.58 9.56 15.74
C LEU A 128 -5.18 9.78 17.20
N GLY A 129 -6.16 10.12 18.05
CA GLY A 129 -5.94 10.42 19.47
C GLY A 129 -5.27 11.79 19.72
N PRO A 130 -4.90 12.11 20.97
CA PRO A 130 -4.91 11.22 22.14
C PRO A 130 -6.26 11.05 22.83
N SER A 131 -7.20 11.94 22.57
CA SER A 131 -8.59 11.84 23.01
C SER A 131 -9.52 12.00 21.81
N SER A 132 -10.79 12.34 22.02
CA SER A 132 -11.68 12.77 20.94
C SER A 132 -11.07 13.96 20.18
N ARG A 133 -11.35 14.03 18.86
CA ARG A 133 -10.84 15.11 18.00
C ARG A 133 -11.36 16.48 18.43
N ASP A 134 -12.58 16.51 18.98
CA ASP A 134 -13.24 17.74 19.43
C ASP A 134 -12.65 18.30 20.74
N ALA A 135 -11.75 17.56 21.38
CA ALA A 135 -11.02 18.09 22.53
C ALA A 135 -9.95 19.09 22.05
N GLU A 136 -9.98 20.31 22.61
CA GLU A 136 -9.02 21.38 22.31
C GLU A 136 -7.56 20.90 22.41
N LEU A 137 -7.24 20.12 23.44
CA LEU A 137 -5.90 19.54 23.62
C LEU A 137 -5.50 18.64 22.44
N THR A 138 -6.40 17.78 21.96
CA THR A 138 -6.14 16.91 20.80
C THR A 138 -5.86 17.74 19.56
N GLU A 139 -6.68 18.76 19.30
CA GLU A 139 -6.52 19.65 18.15
C GLU A 139 -5.17 20.39 18.18
N LEU A 140 -4.80 20.95 19.33
CA LEU A 140 -3.54 21.67 19.50
C LEU A 140 -2.33 20.76 19.32
N LEU A 141 -2.36 19.56 19.90
CA LEU A 141 -1.28 18.57 19.75
C LEU A 141 -1.10 18.12 18.30
N GLN A 142 -2.20 17.77 17.63
CA GLN A 142 -2.14 17.38 16.22
C GLN A 142 -1.65 18.53 15.33
N LYS A 143 -2.13 19.77 15.56
CA LYS A 143 -1.62 20.95 14.85
C LYS A 143 -0.12 21.15 15.02
N ALA A 144 0.41 20.96 16.23
CA ALA A 144 1.85 21.05 16.49
C ALA A 144 2.65 19.98 15.72
N LEU A 145 2.16 18.74 15.69
CA LEU A 145 2.77 17.65 14.91
C LEU A 145 2.76 17.94 13.41
N VAL A 146 1.65 18.46 12.89
CA VAL A 146 1.55 18.85 11.47
C VAL A 146 2.50 20.00 11.15
N ALA A 147 2.62 21.01 12.02
CA ALA A 147 3.55 22.11 11.85
C ALA A 147 5.00 21.59 11.77
N PHE A 148 5.39 20.72 12.70
CA PHE A 148 6.70 20.07 12.68
C PHE A 148 6.92 19.29 11.37
N MET A 149 5.95 18.49 10.91
CA MET A 149 6.08 17.77 9.64
C MET A 149 6.26 18.70 8.44
N LYS A 150 5.55 19.84 8.39
CA LYS A 150 5.71 20.83 7.32
C LYS A 150 7.12 21.41 7.29
N GLU A 151 7.73 21.64 8.45
CA GLU A 151 9.11 22.10 8.56
C GLU A 151 10.14 21.02 8.18
N GLN A 152 9.90 19.76 8.55
CA GLN A 152 10.81 18.64 8.25
C GLN A 152 10.74 18.18 6.78
N PHE A 153 9.59 18.36 6.12
CA PHE A 153 9.36 17.89 4.76
C PHE A 153 8.95 19.02 3.79
N PRO A 154 9.77 20.07 3.64
CA PRO A 154 9.44 21.22 2.82
C PRO A 154 9.27 20.80 1.34
N GLY A 155 8.18 21.22 0.72
CA GLY A 155 7.84 20.91 -0.68
C GLY A 155 7.51 19.44 -0.97
N ARG A 156 7.59 18.56 0.04
CA ARG A 156 7.33 17.11 -0.09
C ARG A 156 6.08 16.63 0.65
N LEU A 157 5.57 17.43 1.59
CA LEU A 157 4.33 17.13 2.32
C LEU A 157 3.15 17.91 1.72
N HIS A 158 2.18 17.18 1.18
CA HIS A 158 0.89 17.73 0.75
C HIS A 158 -0.16 17.49 1.83
N THR A 159 -0.76 18.58 2.32
CA THR A 159 -1.94 18.49 3.20
C THR A 159 -3.20 18.45 2.37
N HIS A 160 -4.03 17.43 2.56
CA HIS A 160 -5.34 17.31 1.94
C HIS A 160 -6.43 17.32 3.02
N LYS A 161 -7.39 18.24 2.89
CA LYS A 161 -8.55 18.34 3.76
C LYS A 161 -9.79 17.85 2.99
N PRO A 162 -10.48 16.78 3.44
CA PRO A 162 -11.70 16.30 2.80
C PRO A 162 -12.80 17.35 2.76
N ARG A 163 -13.67 17.26 1.75
CA ARG A 163 -14.88 18.09 1.63
C ARG A 163 -16.02 17.63 2.53
N TRP A 164 -16.00 16.36 2.91
CA TRP A 164 -17.05 15.70 3.68
C TRP A 164 -16.45 15.15 4.97
N SER A 165 -17.26 15.12 6.02
CA SER A 165 -16.92 14.42 7.27
C SER A 165 -16.79 12.93 6.99
N VAL A 166 -15.66 12.33 7.38
CA VAL A 166 -15.45 10.88 7.27
C VAL A 166 -16.07 10.14 8.46
N SER A 167 -16.24 10.81 9.61
CA SER A 167 -16.82 10.22 10.83
C SER A 167 -18.35 10.13 10.78
N GLU A 168 -19.02 10.98 10.01
CA GLU A 168 -20.48 10.92 9.81
C GLU A 168 -20.93 9.81 8.85
N GLY A 169 -19.98 9.10 8.22
CA GLY A 169 -20.24 8.10 7.20
C GLY A 169 -20.39 8.72 5.81
N LEU A 170 -19.61 8.20 4.86
CA LEU A 170 -19.65 8.65 3.47
C LEU A 170 -20.55 7.74 2.63
N THR A 171 -21.26 8.33 1.67
CA THR A 171 -21.83 7.56 0.56
C THR A 171 -20.73 7.01 -0.33
N ASP A 172 -20.99 5.90 -1.04
CA ASP A 172 -20.03 5.28 -1.98
C ASP A 172 -19.43 6.28 -2.98
N LYS A 173 -20.26 7.22 -3.46
CA LYS A 173 -19.83 8.26 -4.40
C LYS A 173 -18.85 9.25 -3.75
N GLN A 174 -19.09 9.62 -2.50
CA GLN A 174 -18.19 10.51 -1.74
C GLN A 174 -16.89 9.80 -1.38
N ALA A 175 -16.97 8.55 -0.92
CA ALA A 175 -15.79 7.73 -0.62
C ALA A 175 -14.93 7.55 -1.87
N TRP A 176 -15.53 7.20 -3.02
CA TRP A 176 -14.83 7.10 -4.30
C TRP A 176 -14.15 8.41 -4.72
N ALA A 177 -14.85 9.55 -4.57
CA ALA A 177 -14.29 10.86 -4.91
C ALA A 177 -13.10 11.21 -4.00
N LEU A 178 -13.25 11.05 -2.69
CA LEU A 178 -12.18 11.29 -1.72
C LEU A 178 -10.98 10.38 -1.98
N ARG A 179 -11.22 9.10 -2.30
CA ARG A 179 -10.18 8.15 -2.71
C ARG A 179 -9.34 8.70 -3.86
N GLY A 180 -10.00 9.14 -4.92
CA GLY A 180 -9.35 9.69 -6.10
C GLY A 180 -8.56 10.97 -5.80
N GLU A 181 -9.07 11.84 -4.93
CA GLU A 181 -8.37 13.05 -4.49
C GLU A 181 -7.09 12.72 -3.72
N VAL A 182 -7.18 11.83 -2.72
CA VAL A 182 -6.03 11.40 -1.90
C VAL A 182 -4.98 10.66 -2.73
N TYR A 183 -5.42 9.74 -3.60
CA TYR A 183 -4.50 8.95 -4.43
C TYR A 183 -3.77 9.85 -5.44
N ARG A 184 -4.45 10.87 -5.97
CA ARG A 184 -3.83 11.87 -6.84
C ARG A 184 -2.82 12.72 -6.09
N ALA A 185 -3.10 13.12 -4.85
CA ALA A 185 -2.16 13.90 -4.04
C ALA A 185 -0.81 13.17 -3.83
N GLY A 186 -0.84 11.83 -3.73
CA GLY A 186 0.33 10.99 -3.54
C GLY A 186 0.99 10.48 -4.82
N HIS A 187 0.51 10.84 -6.02
CA HIS A 187 0.96 10.21 -7.27
C HIS A 187 2.43 10.48 -7.61
N THR A 188 3.02 11.53 -7.04
CA THR A 188 4.42 11.96 -7.28
C THR A 188 5.40 11.42 -6.24
N LEU A 189 5.00 10.43 -5.43
CA LEU A 189 5.78 9.93 -4.28
C LEU A 189 6.00 10.99 -3.17
N ASN A 190 5.22 12.06 -3.19
CA ASN A 190 5.17 13.04 -2.10
C ASN A 190 4.37 12.48 -0.91
N LEU A 191 4.75 12.89 0.30
CA LEU A 191 4.00 12.56 1.51
C LEU A 191 2.63 13.23 1.45
N VAL A 192 1.60 12.51 1.86
CA VAL A 192 0.23 13.03 1.95
C VAL A 192 -0.18 12.99 3.41
N TYR A 193 -0.52 14.14 3.98
CA TYR A 193 -1.20 14.22 5.26
C TYR A 193 -2.68 14.48 5.02
N LEU A 194 -3.53 13.61 5.55
CA LEU A 194 -4.99 13.71 5.43
C LEU A 194 -5.55 14.32 6.72
N ASP A 195 -6.00 15.56 6.62
CA ASP A 195 -6.64 16.32 7.70
C ASP A 195 -8.14 16.00 7.74
N CYS A 196 -8.49 14.80 8.22
CA CYS A 196 -9.87 14.32 8.34
C CYS A 196 -10.32 14.17 9.81
N ASP A 197 -11.63 14.07 10.02
CA ASP A 197 -12.29 13.82 11.31
C ASP A 197 -12.42 12.33 11.69
N ALA A 198 -11.62 11.45 11.09
CA ALA A 198 -11.64 10.03 11.44
C ALA A 198 -11.40 9.87 12.95
N SER A 199 -12.30 9.13 13.60
CA SER A 199 -12.19 8.79 15.02
C SER A 199 -11.64 7.38 15.18
N TYR A 200 -11.89 6.52 14.20
CA TYR A 200 -11.50 5.12 14.20
C TYR A 200 -10.75 4.77 12.92
N HIS A 201 -9.97 3.68 12.98
CA HIS A 201 -9.30 3.14 11.79
C HIS A 201 -10.31 2.78 10.69
N ASP A 202 -11.47 2.24 11.06
CA ASP A 202 -12.42 1.68 10.12
C ASP A 202 -13.06 2.74 9.22
N ASP A 203 -13.21 3.97 9.72
CA ASP A 203 -13.72 5.14 8.99
C ASP A 203 -12.97 5.38 7.66
N ILE A 204 -11.67 5.04 7.64
CA ILE A 204 -10.73 5.36 6.56
C ILE A 204 -9.86 4.18 6.14
N SER A 205 -10.15 2.96 6.59
CA SER A 205 -9.36 1.75 6.31
C SER A 205 -9.16 1.50 4.81
N TRP A 206 -10.19 1.78 4.01
CA TRP A 206 -10.24 1.71 2.55
C TRP A 206 -9.30 2.71 1.83
N LEU A 207 -8.73 3.69 2.54
CA LEU A 207 -7.68 4.59 2.03
C LEU A 207 -6.27 4.03 2.21
N HIS A 208 -6.11 2.91 2.93
CA HIS A 208 -4.82 2.35 3.31
C HIS A 208 -3.89 3.33 4.06
N PRO A 209 -4.39 4.03 5.10
CA PRO A 209 -3.62 5.07 5.77
C PRO A 209 -2.41 4.51 6.54
N LEU A 210 -1.40 5.37 6.72
CA LEU A 210 -0.40 5.24 7.77
C LEU A 210 -0.97 5.91 9.02
N LEU A 211 -1.54 5.11 9.92
CA LEU A 211 -2.06 5.62 11.18
C LEU A 211 -0.94 5.90 12.17
N ILE A 212 -0.93 7.11 12.70
CA ILE A 212 -0.06 7.51 13.80
C ILE A 212 -0.97 7.80 15.00
N TYR A 213 -0.95 6.89 15.96
CA TYR A 213 -1.65 7.05 17.23
C TYR A 213 -0.84 7.94 18.17
N VAL A 214 -1.38 9.10 18.50
CA VAL A 214 -0.83 9.97 19.53
C VAL A 214 -1.35 9.44 20.86
N GLN A 215 -0.50 8.85 21.67
CA GLN A 215 -0.89 8.26 22.96
C GLN A 215 -0.33 9.10 24.11
N VAL A 216 -1.21 9.48 25.05
CA VAL A 216 -0.82 10.03 26.34
C VAL A 216 -0.85 8.90 27.36
N SER A 217 0.29 8.53 27.91
CA SER A 217 0.42 7.33 28.77
C SER A 217 -0.28 7.46 30.13
N LEU A 218 -0.48 8.68 30.62
CA LEU A 218 -1.08 8.96 31.92
C LEU A 218 -2.37 9.74 31.71
N THR A 219 -3.51 9.07 31.89
CA THR A 219 -4.86 9.63 31.67
C THR A 219 -5.20 10.79 32.61
N GLU A 220 -4.55 10.88 33.77
CA GLU A 220 -4.68 12.01 34.71
C GLU A 220 -4.42 13.37 34.03
N TYR A 221 -3.53 13.41 33.02
CA TYR A 221 -3.21 14.63 32.29
C TYR A 221 -4.22 15.00 31.19
N LEU A 222 -5.11 14.07 30.80
CA LEU A 222 -6.18 14.35 29.84
C LEU A 222 -7.39 15.05 30.50
N HIS A 223 -7.52 14.96 31.82
CA HIS A 223 -8.66 15.49 32.60
C HIS A 223 -8.42 16.88 33.21
N ILE A 224 -7.33 17.58 32.88
CA ILE A 224 -6.97 18.85 33.53
C ILE A 224 -8.03 19.95 33.31
N HIS A 225 -8.85 19.87 32.26
CA HIS A 225 -9.96 20.82 32.05
C HIS A 225 -11.15 20.63 32.99
N SER A 226 -11.32 19.47 33.63
CA SER A 226 -12.38 19.23 34.63
C SER A 226 -12.03 19.71 36.05
N PHE A 227 -10.80 20.16 36.30
CA PHE A 227 -10.34 20.63 37.61
C PHE A 227 -10.18 22.16 37.72
N LEU A 228 -10.45 22.91 36.64
CA LEU A 228 -10.28 24.37 36.57
C LEU A 228 -11.61 25.15 36.40
N GLN A 229 -12.75 24.56 36.78
CA GLN A 229 -14.01 25.26 37.00
C GLN A 229 -14.43 25.12 38.47
#